data_AF-A0A399JEU9-F1
#
_entry.id   AF-A0A399JEU9-F1
#
_cell.length_a   1.000
_cell.length_b   1.000
_cell.length_c   1.000
_cell.angle_alpha   90.00
_cell.angle_beta   90.00
_cell.angle_gamma   90.00
#
_symmetry.space_group_name_H-M   'P 1'
#
loop_
_entity.id
_entity.type
_entity.pdbx_description
1 polymer ?
#
loop_
_entity_poly.entity_id
_entity_poly.type
_entity_poly.pdbx_seq_one_letter_code
_entity_poly.pdbx_strand_id
1 'polypeptide(L)'
;MSDLSRKERIKAAKSLSVRDLNKLVKKPDSSKGKSFVLYGQVTQFDAATGECVFRANVSESRQSSKYNYEHNSMLVAGDTESDCSILDDVVTDDIVKVHATSMGSYSYDTQIGGNTTVPMFYVDKITVL
;
A
#
# COMPACT_ATOMS: atom_id res chain seq x y z
N MET A 1 4.52 -13.03 6.97
CA MET A 1 3.14 -12.50 6.77
C MET A 1 2.28 -12.95 7.94
N SER A 2 1.11 -12.33 8.17
CA SER A 2 0.14 -12.78 9.19
C SER A 2 -0.28 -14.24 8.95
N ASP A 3 -0.49 -15.01 10.02
CA ASP A 3 -0.98 -16.40 9.96
C ASP A 3 -2.44 -16.52 9.49
N LEU A 4 -3.16 -15.39 9.41
CA LEU A 4 -4.53 -15.33 8.92
C LEU A 4 -4.57 -15.58 7.41
N SER A 5 -5.58 -16.31 6.94
CA SER A 5 -5.87 -16.41 5.51
C SER A 5 -6.20 -15.04 4.91
N ARG A 6 -6.04 -14.89 3.58
CA ARG A 6 -6.41 -13.65 2.86
C ARG A 6 -7.84 -13.18 3.20
N LYS A 7 -8.80 -14.11 3.24
CA LYS A 7 -10.21 -13.82 3.57
C LYS A 7 -10.36 -13.26 4.99
N GLU A 8 -9.62 -13.80 5.95
CA GLU A 8 -9.64 -13.33 7.34
C GLU A 8 -8.97 -11.96 7.49
N ARG A 9 -7.87 -11.70 6.78
CA ARG A 9 -7.22 -10.39 6.75
C ARG A 9 -8.14 -9.31 6.16
N ILE A 10 -8.82 -9.60 5.06
CA ILE A 10 -9.84 -8.70 4.48
C ILE A 10 -10.93 -8.39 5.50
N LYS A 11 -11.43 -9.41 6.22
CA LYS A 11 -12.48 -9.25 7.24
C LYS A 11 -11.99 -8.49 8.47
N ALA A 12 -10.75 -8.68 8.87
CA ALA A 12 -10.14 -8.02 10.02
C ALA A 12 -9.67 -6.59 9.74
N ALA A 13 -9.59 -6.20 8.46
CA ALA A 13 -9.12 -4.89 8.03
C ALA A 13 -9.95 -3.76 8.63
N LYS A 14 -9.28 -2.84 9.33
CA LYS A 14 -9.93 -1.70 10.01
C LYS A 14 -9.74 -0.42 9.22
N SER A 15 -10.76 0.43 9.15
CA SER A 15 -10.58 1.82 8.75
C SER A 15 -9.75 2.56 9.79
N LEU A 16 -8.99 3.55 9.34
CA LEU A 16 -8.12 4.35 10.19
C LEU A 16 -8.70 5.75 10.39
N SER A 17 -8.38 6.35 11.52
CA SER A 17 -8.43 7.81 11.65
C SER A 17 -7.15 8.42 11.06
N VAL A 18 -7.19 9.71 10.69
CA VAL A 18 -6.00 10.48 10.27
C VAL A 18 -4.88 10.33 11.30
N ARG A 19 -5.21 10.37 12.60
CA ARG A 19 -4.22 10.25 13.69
C ARG A 19 -3.59 8.86 13.73
N ASP A 20 -4.36 7.81 13.50
CA ASP A 20 -3.83 6.44 13.54
C ASP A 20 -3.00 6.12 12.29
N LEU A 21 -3.37 6.64 11.12
CA LEU A 21 -2.54 6.55 9.93
C LEU A 21 -1.20 7.28 10.14
N ASN A 22 -1.22 8.49 10.68
CA ASN A 22 0.00 9.23 11.01
C ASN A 22 0.92 8.46 11.98
N LYS A 23 0.36 7.76 12.98
CA LYS A 23 1.15 6.90 13.88
C LYS A 23 1.72 5.68 13.16
N LEU A 24 0.94 5.06 12.28
CA LEU A 24 1.37 3.93 11.48
C LEU A 24 2.56 4.34 10.61
N VAL A 25 2.44 5.43 9.84
CA VAL A 25 3.51 5.94 8.97
C VAL A 25 4.75 6.33 9.77
N LYS A 26 4.57 6.95 10.96
CA LYS A 26 5.68 7.30 11.87
C LYS A 26 6.42 6.08 12.40
N LYS A 27 5.75 4.95 12.62
CA LYS A 27 6.35 3.71 13.15
C LYS A 27 5.73 2.47 12.51
N PRO A 28 6.05 2.17 11.23
CA PRO A 28 5.37 1.12 10.47
C PRO A 28 5.53 -0.26 11.12
N ASP A 29 6.70 -0.52 11.71
CA ASP A 29 7.00 -1.81 12.35
C ASP A 29 6.06 -2.14 13.53
N SER A 30 5.47 -1.13 14.18
CA SER A 30 4.49 -1.36 15.26
C SER A 30 3.13 -1.86 14.76
N SER A 31 2.93 -1.85 13.45
CA SER A 31 1.70 -2.28 12.79
C SER A 31 1.88 -3.53 11.94
N LYS A 32 3.08 -4.14 11.91
CA LYS A 32 3.35 -5.40 11.19
C LYS A 32 2.27 -6.45 11.46
N GLY A 33 1.76 -7.04 10.39
CA GLY A 33 0.72 -8.09 10.43
C GLY A 33 -0.70 -7.60 10.69
N LYS A 34 -0.92 -6.31 10.96
CA LYS A 34 -2.27 -5.74 11.09
C LYS A 34 -2.82 -5.35 9.72
N SER A 35 -4.11 -5.58 9.53
CA SER A 35 -4.81 -5.26 8.29
C SER A 35 -5.62 -3.96 8.42
N PHE A 36 -5.62 -3.16 7.36
CA PHE A 36 -6.24 -1.84 7.29
C PHE A 36 -6.99 -1.65 5.98
N VAL A 37 -7.96 -0.75 5.97
CA VAL A 37 -8.52 -0.20 4.73
C VAL A 37 -7.85 1.14 4.47
N LEU A 38 -7.22 1.26 3.31
CA LEU A 38 -6.52 2.46 2.84
C LEU A 38 -7.10 2.89 1.50
N TYR A 39 -6.90 4.16 1.18
CA TYR A 39 -7.12 4.71 -0.15
C TYR A 39 -5.79 5.23 -0.65
N GLY A 40 -5.51 5.08 -1.95
CA GLY A 40 -4.25 5.53 -2.51
C GLY A 40 -4.40 6.12 -3.89
N GLN A 41 -3.53 7.06 -4.21
CA GLN A 41 -3.23 7.44 -5.58
C GLN A 41 -1.96 6.73 -6.02
N VAL A 42 -2.04 5.94 -7.09
CA VAL A 42 -0.89 5.24 -7.67
C VAL A 42 0.04 6.25 -8.32
N THR A 43 1.26 6.38 -7.78
CA THR A 43 2.27 7.35 -8.23
C THR A 43 3.28 6.75 -9.19
N GLN A 44 3.49 5.43 -9.12
CA GLN A 44 4.38 4.71 -10.02
C GLN A 44 3.98 3.23 -10.08
N PHE A 45 3.67 2.76 -11.29
CA PHE A 45 3.51 1.35 -11.61
C PHE A 45 3.95 1.16 -13.07
N ASP A 46 5.21 0.78 -13.24
CA ASP A 46 5.91 0.77 -14.52
C ASP A 46 6.97 -0.35 -14.57
N ALA A 47 7.73 -0.43 -15.66
CA ALA A 47 8.76 -1.45 -15.84
C ALA A 47 9.86 -1.43 -14.76
N ALA A 48 10.07 -0.32 -14.04
CA ALA A 48 11.05 -0.26 -12.94
C ALA A 48 10.50 -0.89 -11.65
N THR A 49 9.18 -0.89 -11.45
CA THR A 49 8.54 -1.55 -10.31
C THR A 49 8.14 -2.99 -10.62
N GLY A 50 8.02 -3.36 -11.90
CA GLY A 50 7.50 -4.66 -12.32
C GLY A 50 5.97 -4.72 -12.20
N GLU A 51 5.41 -5.93 -12.28
CA GLU A 51 3.96 -6.16 -12.35
C GLU A 51 3.29 -6.32 -10.97
N CYS A 52 4.07 -6.62 -9.92
CA CYS A 52 3.51 -6.98 -8.61
C CYS A 52 3.76 -5.96 -7.50
N VAL A 53 4.44 -4.86 -7.83
CA VAL A 53 4.83 -3.82 -6.89
C VAL A 53 4.49 -2.46 -7.49
N PHE A 54 3.91 -1.58 -6.70
CA PHE A 54 3.66 -0.20 -7.10
C PHE A 54 3.84 0.76 -5.93
N ARG A 55 4.11 2.03 -6.27
CA ARG A 55 4.14 3.12 -5.31
C ARG A 55 2.81 3.84 -5.32
N ALA A 56 2.33 4.20 -4.14
CA ALA A 56 1.18 5.07 -4.00
C ALA A 56 1.37 6.01 -2.83
N ASN A 57 0.79 7.19 -2.94
CA ASN A 57 0.53 8.00 -1.75
C ASN A 57 -0.80 7.54 -1.15
N VAL A 58 -0.84 7.27 0.15
CA VAL A 58 -2.03 6.74 0.83
C VAL A 58 -2.65 7.73 1.80
N SER A 59 -3.95 7.55 2.03
CA SER A 59 -4.78 8.23 3.02
C SER A 59 -5.75 7.22 3.65
N GLU A 60 -6.33 7.58 4.79
CA GLU A 60 -7.35 6.81 5.50
C GLU A 60 -8.73 6.86 4.83
N SER A 61 -8.94 7.84 3.94
CA SER A 61 -10.20 8.08 3.24
C SER A 61 -9.99 8.48 1.77
N ARG A 62 -11.06 8.38 0.96
CA ARG A 62 -11.04 8.89 -0.42
C ARG A 62 -10.95 10.41 -0.36
N GLN A 63 -10.02 10.97 -1.11
CA GLN A 63 -9.80 12.41 -1.18
C GLN A 63 -10.53 13.04 -2.37
N SER A 64 -10.84 14.33 -2.26
CA SER A 64 -11.44 15.13 -3.35
C SER A 64 -10.47 15.44 -4.48
N SER A 65 -9.17 15.31 -4.23
CA SER A 65 -8.09 15.59 -5.17
C SER A 65 -6.99 14.54 -5.03
N LYS A 66 -6.39 14.16 -6.16
CA LYS A 66 -5.27 13.20 -6.20
C LYS A 66 -4.02 13.69 -5.46
N TYR A 67 -3.89 15.00 -5.26
CA TYR A 67 -2.76 15.61 -4.54
C TYR A 67 -2.91 15.59 -3.02
N ASN A 68 -4.08 15.23 -2.48
CA ASN A 68 -4.33 15.20 -1.04
C ASN A 68 -3.99 13.84 -0.40
N TYR A 69 -3.45 12.90 -1.18
CA TYR A 69 -2.87 11.68 -0.67
C TYR A 69 -1.41 11.96 -0.30
N GLU A 70 -1.07 11.89 0.99
CA GLU A 70 0.19 12.49 1.48
C GLU A 70 1.27 11.46 1.84
N HIS A 71 0.90 10.20 2.13
CA HIS A 71 1.86 9.24 2.67
C HIS A 71 2.41 8.29 1.61
N ASN A 72 3.59 8.62 1.07
CA ASN A 72 4.32 7.74 0.15
C ASN A 72 4.52 6.35 0.78
N SER A 73 4.12 5.31 0.04
CA SER A 73 4.06 3.93 0.51
C SER A 73 4.42 2.98 -0.63
N MET A 74 4.91 1.79 -0.26
CA MET A 74 5.09 0.68 -1.19
C MET A 74 3.96 -0.34 -1.03
N LEU A 75 3.36 -0.77 -2.13
CA LEU A 75 2.31 -1.78 -2.13
C LEU A 75 2.78 -2.97 -2.97
N VAL A 76 2.56 -4.18 -2.44
CA VAL A 76 2.97 -5.43 -3.09
C VAL A 76 1.83 -6.45 -3.08
N ALA A 77 1.76 -7.28 -4.10
CA ALA A 77 0.81 -8.39 -4.19
C ALA A 77 1.52 -9.70 -4.53
N GLY A 78 0.84 -10.82 -4.28
CA GLY A 78 1.31 -12.12 -4.74
C GLY A 78 2.59 -12.61 -4.07
N ASP A 79 3.46 -13.19 -4.88
CA ASP A 79 4.86 -13.54 -4.59
C ASP A 79 5.83 -12.39 -4.88
N THR A 80 5.32 -11.19 -5.20
CA THR A 80 6.07 -9.99 -5.61
C THR A 80 6.75 -10.05 -6.98
N GLU A 81 6.58 -11.13 -7.74
CA GLU A 81 7.21 -11.29 -9.06
C GLU A 81 6.20 -11.58 -10.18
N SER A 82 5.25 -12.51 -9.98
CA SER A 82 4.33 -12.94 -11.05
C SER A 82 2.91 -13.34 -10.60
N ASP A 83 2.71 -13.73 -9.33
CA ASP A 83 1.38 -14.17 -8.83
C ASP A 83 0.52 -13.00 -8.33
N CYS A 84 0.37 -11.96 -9.15
CA CYS A 84 -0.25 -10.69 -8.74
C CYS A 84 -1.41 -10.24 -9.62
N SER A 85 -2.14 -11.17 -10.24
CA SER A 85 -3.32 -10.90 -11.09
C SER A 85 -4.37 -9.96 -10.50
N ILE A 86 -4.38 -9.79 -9.17
CA ILE A 86 -5.22 -8.79 -8.49
C ILE A 86 -4.87 -7.34 -8.85
N LEU A 87 -3.72 -7.11 -9.49
CA LEU A 87 -3.21 -5.80 -9.90
C LEU A 87 -3.33 -5.55 -11.41
N ASP A 88 -3.79 -6.52 -12.22
CA ASP A 88 -3.76 -6.43 -13.69
C ASP A 88 -4.46 -5.19 -14.25
N ASP A 89 -5.54 -4.75 -13.60
CA ASP A 89 -6.32 -3.57 -14.01
C ASP A 89 -5.84 -2.25 -13.38
N VAL A 90 -4.84 -2.28 -12.51
CA VAL A 90 -4.33 -1.10 -11.78
C VAL A 90 -3.18 -0.48 -12.57
N VAL A 91 -3.25 0.82 -12.82
CA VAL A 91 -2.20 1.56 -13.51
C VAL A 91 -1.79 2.83 -12.76
N THR A 92 -0.72 3.47 -13.23
CA THR A 92 -0.31 4.79 -12.71
C THR A 92 -1.44 5.80 -12.86
N ASP A 93 -1.55 6.73 -11.89
CA ASP A 93 -2.62 7.73 -11.74
C ASP A 93 -3.98 7.23 -11.24
N ASP A 94 -4.19 5.92 -11.11
CA ASP A 94 -5.44 5.40 -10.52
C ASP A 94 -5.63 5.82 -9.07
N ILE A 95 -6.90 6.02 -8.69
CA ILE A 95 -7.32 6.11 -7.30
C ILE A 95 -7.88 4.75 -6.89
N VAL A 96 -7.29 4.16 -5.85
CA VAL A 96 -7.63 2.80 -5.40
C VAL A 96 -8.12 2.77 -3.96
N LYS A 97 -9.01 1.82 -3.67
CA LYS A 97 -9.31 1.36 -2.31
C LYS A 97 -8.63 0.03 -2.08
N VAL A 98 -7.88 -0.09 -0.99
CA VAL A 98 -7.05 -1.25 -0.69
C VAL A 98 -7.39 -1.81 0.68
N HIS A 99 -7.66 -3.10 0.78
CA HIS A 99 -7.52 -3.85 2.03
C HIS A 99 -6.08 -4.35 2.07
N ALA A 100 -5.30 -3.87 3.04
CA ALA A 100 -3.87 -4.07 3.04
C ALA A 100 -3.36 -4.52 4.41
N THR A 101 -2.41 -5.44 4.42
CA THR A 101 -1.72 -5.87 5.64
C THR A 101 -0.36 -5.19 5.72
N SER A 102 -0.09 -4.50 6.82
CA SER A 102 1.19 -3.80 6.99
C SER A 102 2.34 -4.82 7.09
N MET A 103 3.36 -4.61 6.26
CA MET A 103 4.62 -5.36 6.26
C MET A 103 5.70 -4.62 7.07
N GLY A 104 5.40 -3.42 7.56
CA GLY A 104 6.30 -2.59 8.35
C GLY A 104 7.10 -1.61 7.50
N SER A 105 8.32 -1.28 7.95
CA SER A 105 9.20 -0.37 7.23
C SER A 105 9.87 -1.07 6.05
N TYR A 106 10.06 -0.33 4.97
CA TYR A 106 10.80 -0.75 3.78
C TYR A 106 11.72 0.37 3.34
N SER A 107 13.01 0.07 3.22
CA SER A 107 14.03 1.00 2.76
C SER A 107 14.50 0.62 1.38
N TYR A 108 14.64 1.59 0.49
CA TYR A 108 15.10 1.36 -0.88
C TYR A 108 15.91 2.54 -1.39
N ASP A 109 16.77 2.25 -2.36
CA ASP A 109 17.57 3.26 -3.04
C ASP A 109 16.75 3.93 -4.14
N THR A 110 16.85 5.25 -4.18
CA THR A 110 16.18 6.10 -5.17
C THR A 110 17.04 6.24 -6.41
N GLN A 111 16.40 6.40 -7.57
CA GLN A 111 17.10 6.49 -8.86
C GLN A 111 18.05 7.69 -8.99
N ILE A 112 17.80 8.78 -8.24
CA ILE A 112 18.62 10.00 -8.26
C ILE A 112 19.83 9.96 -7.30
N GLY A 113 20.07 8.80 -6.65
CA GLY A 113 21.12 8.65 -5.65
C GLY A 113 20.65 9.10 -4.27
N GLY A 114 20.33 8.13 -3.42
CA GLY A 114 19.85 8.36 -2.05
C GLY A 114 19.05 7.16 -1.57
N ASN A 115 18.77 7.10 -0.26
CA ASN A 115 17.96 6.05 0.34
C ASN A 115 16.72 6.67 1.00
N THR A 116 15.59 5.98 0.91
CA THR A 116 14.36 6.40 1.58
C THR A 116 13.70 5.23 2.28
N THR A 117 12.94 5.51 3.34
CA THR A 117 12.18 4.52 4.11
C THR A 117 10.70 4.89 4.12
N VAL A 118 9.86 3.92 3.77
CA VAL A 118 8.39 4.06 3.68
C VAL A 118 7.69 2.90 4.39
N PRO A 119 6.41 3.03 4.75
CA PRO A 119 5.60 1.87 5.05
C PRO A 119 5.40 1.01 3.80
N MET A 120 5.46 -0.31 3.97
CA MET A 120 5.09 -1.29 2.96
C MET A 120 3.81 -2.03 3.36
N PHE A 121 2.96 -2.29 2.38
CA PHE A 121 1.70 -2.99 2.56
C PHE A 121 1.54 -4.13 1.56
N TYR A 122 1.06 -5.27 2.06
CA TYR A 122 0.61 -6.39 1.24
C TYR A 122 -0.85 -6.20 0.83
N VAL A 123 -1.17 -6.32 -0.46
CA VAL A 123 -2.50 -6.10 -1.02
C VAL A 123 -3.36 -7.35 -0.87
N ASP A 124 -4.31 -7.31 0.06
CA ASP A 124 -5.29 -8.38 0.28
C ASP A 124 -6.56 -8.21 -0.55
N LYS A 125 -6.86 -7.00 -1.03
CA LYS A 125 -7.92 -6.70 -2.00
C LYS A 125 -7.70 -5.28 -2.52
N ILE A 126 -7.95 -5.06 -3.81
CA ILE A 126 -7.88 -3.73 -4.42
C ILE A 126 -9.09 -3.48 -5.32
N THR A 127 -9.44 -2.21 -5.50
CA THR A 127 -10.52 -1.75 -6.39
C THR A 127 -10.19 -0.35 -6.86
N VAL A 128 -10.22 -0.10 -8.17
CA VAL A 128 -10.10 1.22 -8.79
C VAL A 128 -11.42 2.00 -8.60
N LEU A 129 -11.38 3.31 -8.33
CA LEU A 129 -12.49 4.16 -7.85
C LEU A 129 -12.87 5.34 -8.76
#